data_AF-A0A495IYN8-F1
#
_entry.id   AF-A0A495IYN8-F1
#
_cell.length_a   1.000
_cell.length_b   1.000
_cell.length_c   1.000
_cell.angle_alpha   90.00
_cell.angle_beta   90.00
_cell.angle_gamma   90.00
#
_symmetry.space_group_name_H-M   'P 1'
#
loop_
_entity.id
_entity.type
_entity.pdbx_description
1 polymer ?
#
loop_
_entity_poly.entity_id
_entity_poly.type
_entity_poly.pdbx_seq_one_letter_code
_entity_poly.pdbx_strand_id
1 'polypeptide(L)'
;MAMLSNLGSYKSTGLLIMRLGLGIMFIYHGYPKLLGGPNEWSKIGSATKYAGIHFYPAFWGFMAACTETFGGFLLVIGLAFRPVCLLLAIELTIAALMHLGTGGGLMDASHAIEDAVVFAGLLFVGPGRFSVDKK
;
A
#
# COMPACT_ATOMS: atom_id res chain seq x y z
N MET A 1 34.21 -0.72 11.33
CA MET A 1 32.92 -1.40 11.03
C MET A 1 32.31 -2.10 12.26
N ALA A 2 32.37 -1.50 13.46
CA ALA A 2 31.79 -2.06 14.68
C ALA A 2 30.43 -1.42 15.08
N MET A 3 30.15 -0.19 14.62
CA MET A 3 28.89 0.49 14.94
C MET A 3 27.66 -0.13 14.26
N LEU A 4 27.83 -0.83 13.13
CA LEU A 4 26.72 -1.43 12.38
C LEU A 4 26.40 -2.88 12.78
N SER A 5 27.27 -3.56 13.54
CA SER A 5 27.07 -4.99 13.87
C SER A 5 25.87 -5.22 14.79
N ASN A 6 25.52 -4.22 15.62
CA ASN A 6 24.41 -4.31 16.57
C ASN A 6 23.04 -3.94 15.97
N LEU A 7 22.99 -3.39 14.74
CA LEU A 7 21.74 -3.06 14.06
C LEU A 7 20.92 -4.30 13.68
N GLY A 8 21.57 -5.46 13.54
CA GLY A 8 20.90 -6.75 13.37
C GLY A 8 19.87 -7.05 14.48
N SER A 9 20.16 -6.60 15.70
CA SER A 9 19.29 -6.78 16.87
C SER A 9 18.00 -5.96 16.79
N TYR A 10 18.05 -4.80 16.13
CA TYR A 10 16.91 -3.86 16.00
C TYR A 10 16.10 -4.02 14.71
N LYS A 11 16.46 -4.95 13.82
CA LYS A 11 15.74 -5.21 12.56
C LYS A 11 14.23 -5.37 12.77
N SER A 12 13.84 -6.07 13.83
CA SER A 12 12.42 -6.29 14.14
C SER A 12 11.71 -5.02 14.61
N THR A 13 12.40 -4.17 15.36
CA THR A 13 11.88 -2.87 15.80
C THR A 13 11.72 -1.92 14.63
N GLY A 14 12.70 -1.88 13.71
CA GLY A 14 12.59 -1.10 12.46
C GLY A 14 11.39 -1.51 11.61
N LEU A 15 11.17 -2.82 11.45
CA LEU A 15 9.99 -3.33 10.73
C LEU A 15 8.67 -2.99 11.41
N LEU A 16 8.63 -3.00 12.75
CA LEU A 16 7.45 -2.56 13.49
C LEU A 16 7.17 -1.08 13.23
N ILE A 17 8.19 -0.22 13.29
CA ILE A 17 8.02 1.23 13.03
C ILE A 17 7.53 1.46 11.60
N MET A 18 8.11 0.78 10.59
CA MET A 18 7.65 0.88 9.20
C MET A 18 6.19 0.45 9.05
N ARG A 19 5.79 -0.66 9.69
CA ARG A 19 4.41 -1.15 9.66
C ARG A 19 3.43 -0.18 10.29
N LEU A 20 3.78 0.38 11.46
CA LEU A 20 2.94 1.36 12.14
C LEU A 20 2.82 2.64 11.32
N GLY A 21 3.93 3.21 10.87
CA GLY A 21 3.95 4.44 10.09
C GLY A 21 3.17 4.32 8.79
N LEU A 22 3.53 3.35 7.94
CA LEU A 22 2.86 3.12 6.67
C LEU A 22 1.40 2.72 6.88
N GLY A 23 1.12 1.79 7.79
CA GLY A 23 -0.22 1.28 8.00
C GLY A 23 -1.19 2.34 8.50
N ILE A 24 -0.75 3.23 9.41
CA ILE A 24 -1.57 4.36 9.89
C ILE A 24 -1.84 5.35 8.75
N MET A 25 -0.84 5.68 7.93
CA MET A 25 -1.03 6.59 6.79
C MET A 25 -2.01 6.02 5.76
N PHE A 26 -1.90 4.73 5.45
CA PHE A 26 -2.83 4.05 4.54
C PHE A 26 -4.26 4.00 5.09
N ILE A 27 -4.44 3.84 6.41
CA ILE A 27 -5.77 4.00 7.03
C ILE A 27 -6.27 5.44 6.89
N TYR A 28 -5.42 6.43 7.16
CA TYR A 28 -5.77 7.85 7.08
C TYR A 28 -6.19 8.27 5.67
N HIS A 29 -5.53 7.77 4.63
CA HIS A 29 -5.87 8.05 3.23
C HIS A 29 -7.00 7.17 2.68
N GLY A 30 -7.05 5.90 3.10
CA GLY A 30 -8.06 4.94 2.68
C GLY A 30 -9.44 5.20 3.28
N TYR A 31 -9.52 5.61 4.55
CA TYR A 31 -10.80 5.77 5.24
C TYR A 31 -11.74 6.80 4.57
N PRO A 32 -11.27 8.00 4.17
CA PRO A 32 -12.07 8.93 3.37
C PRO A 32 -12.52 8.35 2.02
N LYS A 33 -11.63 7.61 1.33
CA LYS A 33 -11.95 6.95 0.05
C LYS A 33 -13.05 5.90 0.23
N LEU A 34 -13.03 5.15 1.33
CA LEU A 34 -14.04 4.15 1.65
C LEU A 34 -15.40 4.79 1.92
N LEU A 35 -15.44 5.93 2.60
CA LEU A 35 -16.68 6.66 2.90
C LEU A 35 -17.23 7.50 1.74
N GLY A 36 -16.46 7.69 0.66
CA GLY A 36 -16.86 8.51 -0.49
C GLY A 36 -18.07 7.97 -1.28
N GLY A 37 -18.46 6.71 -1.06
CA GLY A 37 -19.62 6.08 -1.70
C GLY A 37 -19.43 5.79 -3.21
N PRO A 38 -20.49 5.31 -3.89
CA PRO A 38 -20.40 4.75 -5.24
C PRO A 38 -19.82 5.70 -6.30
N ASN A 39 -20.11 6.99 -6.20
CA ASN A 39 -19.60 7.99 -7.14
C ASN A 39 -18.09 8.19 -7.00
N GLU A 40 -17.58 8.29 -5.78
CA GLU A 40 -16.13 8.41 -5.53
C GLU A 40 -15.41 7.12 -5.89
N TRP A 41 -15.99 5.96 -5.57
CA TRP A 41 -15.41 4.67 -5.97
C TRP A 41 -15.33 4.55 -7.50
N SER A 42 -16.34 5.02 -8.24
CA SER A 42 -16.25 5.03 -9.70
C SER A 42 -15.16 5.95 -10.23
N LYS A 43 -14.87 7.07 -9.55
CA LYS A 43 -13.76 7.96 -9.92
C LYS A 43 -12.41 7.30 -9.66
N ILE A 44 -12.21 6.77 -8.46
CA ILE A 44 -10.98 6.07 -8.06
C ILE A 44 -10.73 4.90 -8.99
N GLY A 45 -11.71 4.02 -9.19
CA GLY A 45 -11.57 2.86 -10.05
C GLY A 45 -11.52 3.18 -11.53
N SER A 46 -11.79 4.42 -11.97
CA SER A 46 -11.52 4.82 -13.35
C SER A 46 -10.02 4.77 -13.68
N ALA A 47 -9.15 4.79 -12.67
CA ALA A 47 -7.70 4.59 -12.80
C ALA A 47 -7.35 3.22 -13.41
N THR A 48 -8.19 2.19 -13.25
CA THR A 48 -7.90 0.85 -13.79
C THR A 48 -7.87 0.80 -15.31
N LYS A 49 -8.44 1.82 -15.99
CA LYS A 49 -8.35 1.95 -17.46
C LYS A 49 -6.91 2.05 -17.95
N TYR A 50 -6.00 2.61 -17.14
CA TYR A 50 -4.58 2.71 -17.46
C TYR A 50 -3.85 1.37 -17.37
N ALA A 51 -4.46 0.39 -16.70
CA ALA A 51 -4.05 -1.01 -16.69
C ALA A 51 -4.82 -1.87 -17.71
N GLY A 52 -5.62 -1.25 -18.60
CA GLY A 52 -6.42 -1.94 -19.62
C GLY A 52 -7.76 -2.51 -19.12
N ILE A 53 -8.17 -2.18 -17.90
CA ILE A 53 -9.44 -2.66 -17.31
C ILE A 53 -10.49 -1.55 -17.42
N HIS A 54 -11.47 -1.75 -18.29
CA HIS A 54 -12.51 -0.76 -18.62
C HIS A 54 -13.90 -1.06 -18.02
N PHE A 55 -14.05 -2.16 -17.28
CA PHE A 55 -15.34 -2.60 -16.74
C PHE A 55 -15.42 -2.42 -15.23
N TYR A 56 -16.63 -2.24 -14.70
CA TYR A 56 -16.94 -2.08 -13.27
C TYR A 56 -16.00 -1.16 -12.47
N PRO A 57 -15.78 0.10 -12.89
CA PRO A 57 -14.88 1.02 -12.17
C PRO A 57 -15.29 1.24 -10.72
N ALA A 58 -16.59 1.32 -10.40
CA ALA A 58 -17.05 1.46 -9.02
C ALA A 58 -16.65 0.27 -8.12
N PHE A 59 -16.65 -0.95 -8.66
CA PHE A 59 -16.20 -2.14 -7.93
C PHE A 59 -14.70 -2.08 -7.66
N TRP A 60 -13.90 -1.75 -8.68
CA TRP A 60 -12.45 -1.66 -8.52
C TRP A 60 -12.03 -0.55 -7.57
N GLY A 61 -12.69 0.61 -7.62
CA GLY A 61 -12.40 1.70 -6.69
C GLY A 61 -12.83 1.39 -5.25
N PHE A 62 -13.94 0.67 -5.05
CA PHE A 62 -14.32 0.16 -3.73
C PHE A 62 -13.29 -0.83 -3.20
N MET A 63 -12.84 -1.77 -4.04
CA MET A 63 -11.79 -2.73 -3.69
C MET A 63 -10.46 -2.03 -3.36
N ALA A 64 -10.08 -1.00 -4.11
CA ALA A 64 -8.90 -0.18 -3.82
C ALA A 64 -9.04 0.51 -2.45
N ALA A 65 -10.14 1.22 -2.21
CA ALA A 65 -10.38 1.89 -0.93
C ALA A 65 -10.43 0.91 0.26
N CYS A 66 -11.01 -0.28 0.08
CA CYS A 66 -10.98 -1.36 1.07
C CYS A 66 -9.56 -1.86 1.31
N THR A 67 -8.80 -2.08 0.24
CA THR A 67 -7.41 -2.57 0.33
C THR A 67 -6.54 -1.55 1.05
N GLU A 68 -6.68 -0.26 0.77
CA GLU A 68 -5.92 0.80 1.43
C GLU A 68 -6.26 0.87 2.94
N THR A 69 -7.56 0.86 3.27
CA THR A 69 -8.01 0.98 4.66
C THR A 69 -7.74 -0.28 5.48
N PHE A 70 -8.27 -1.42 5.04
CA PHE A 70 -8.13 -2.68 5.77
C PHE A 70 -6.73 -3.25 5.61
N GLY A 71 -6.08 -3.09 4.46
CA GLY A 71 -4.67 -3.45 4.28
C GLY A 71 -3.76 -2.63 5.18
N GLY A 72 -3.99 -1.32 5.34
CA GLY A 72 -3.27 -0.51 6.32
C GLY A 72 -3.42 -1.05 7.74
N PHE A 73 -4.64 -1.40 8.15
CA PHE A 73 -4.89 -2.04 9.45
C PHE A 73 -4.21 -3.40 9.62
N LEU A 74 -4.32 -4.26 8.61
CA LEU A 74 -3.68 -5.58 8.60
C LEU A 74 -2.15 -5.46 8.62
N LEU A 75 -1.58 -4.43 8.00
CA LEU A 75 -0.15 -4.11 8.03
C LEU A 75 0.30 -3.70 9.44
N VAL A 76 -0.49 -2.85 10.12
CA VAL A 76 -0.24 -2.43 11.52
C VAL A 76 -0.14 -3.65 12.44
N ILE A 77 -1.13 -4.54 12.41
CA ILE A 77 -1.13 -5.75 13.24
C ILE A 77 -0.18 -6.83 12.71
N GLY A 78 0.15 -6.77 11.43
CA GLY A 78 1.02 -7.73 10.75
C GLY A 78 0.36 -9.09 10.63
N LEU A 79 -0.88 -9.09 10.15
CA LEU A 79 -1.62 -10.27 9.79
C LEU A 79 -1.77 -10.32 8.27
N ALA A 80 -1.60 -11.50 7.66
CA ALA A 80 -1.58 -11.68 6.21
C ALA A 80 -0.60 -10.70 5.51
N PHE A 81 0.55 -10.45 6.15
CA PHE A 81 1.44 -9.35 5.80
C PHE A 81 1.88 -9.37 4.32
N ARG A 82 2.28 -10.54 3.81
CA ARG A 82 2.72 -10.70 2.42
C ARG A 82 1.59 -10.43 1.41
N PRO A 83 0.41 -11.08 1.53
CA PRO A 83 -0.75 -10.74 0.71
C PRO A 83 -1.11 -9.24 0.76
N VAL A 84 -1.10 -8.64 1.95
CA VAL A 84 -1.43 -7.21 2.12
C VAL A 84 -0.43 -6.32 1.39
N CYS A 85 0.88 -6.56 1.55
CA CYS A 85 1.90 -5.81 0.80
C CYS A 85 1.75 -5.97 -0.71
N LEU A 86 1.40 -7.17 -1.19
CA LEU A 86 1.16 -7.41 -2.61
C LEU A 86 -0.03 -6.59 -3.12
N LEU A 87 -1.15 -6.61 -2.41
CA LEU A 87 -2.36 -5.88 -2.81
C LEU A 87 -2.13 -4.36 -2.81
N LEU A 88 -1.47 -3.83 -1.77
CA LEU A 88 -1.10 -2.41 -1.70
C LEU A 88 -0.13 -2.02 -2.84
N ALA A 89 0.87 -2.84 -3.13
CA ALA A 89 1.79 -2.59 -4.24
C ALA A 89 1.07 -2.56 -5.61
N ILE A 90 0.10 -3.46 -5.83
CA ILE A 90 -0.70 -3.47 -7.07
C ILE A 90 -1.54 -2.19 -7.19
N GLU A 91 -2.24 -1.80 -6.12
CA GLU A 91 -3.07 -0.59 -6.09
C GLU A 91 -2.26 0.67 -6.38
N LEU A 92 -1.09 0.81 -5.73
CA LEU A 92 -0.17 1.92 -5.97
C LEU A 92 0.44 1.90 -7.38
N THR A 93 0.67 0.72 -7.95
CA THR A 93 1.12 0.61 -9.36
C THR A 93 0.04 1.14 -10.31
N ILE A 94 -1.24 0.81 -10.07
CA ILE A 94 -2.36 1.35 -10.87
C ILE A 94 -2.44 2.87 -10.70
N ALA A 95 -2.27 3.38 -9.48
CA ALA A 95 -2.23 4.83 -9.22
C ALA A 95 -1.08 5.52 -9.96
N ALA A 96 0.12 4.93 -9.95
CA ALA A 96 1.27 5.45 -10.69
C ALA A 96 1.00 5.48 -12.21
N LEU A 97 0.44 4.40 -12.77
CA LEU A 97 0.06 4.34 -14.19
C LEU A 97 -0.98 5.42 -14.54
N MET A 98 -1.92 5.69 -13.64
CA MET A 98 -2.88 6.78 -13.82
C MET A 98 -2.17 8.14 -13.89
N HIS A 99 -1.30 8.47 -12.93
CA HIS A 99 -0.59 9.75 -12.92
C HIS A 99 0.32 9.94 -14.15
N LEU A 100 0.96 8.87 -14.61
CA LEU A 100 1.75 8.90 -15.84
C LEU A 100 0.87 9.05 -17.09
N GLY A 101 -0.29 8.38 -17.13
CA GLY A 101 -1.21 8.40 -18.26
C GLY A 101 -2.09 9.65 -18.35
N THR A 102 -2.25 10.43 -17.27
CA THR A 102 -2.95 11.73 -17.28
C THR A 102 -2.03 12.90 -17.67
N GLY A 103 -0.72 12.66 -17.83
CA GLY A 103 0.26 13.69 -18.19
C GLY A 103 0.86 14.45 -17.00
N GLY A 104 0.57 14.04 -15.75
CA GLY A 104 1.19 14.60 -14.54
C GLY A 104 2.70 14.31 -14.42
N GLY A 105 3.17 13.32 -15.18
CA GLY A 105 4.58 12.96 -15.25
C GLY A 105 5.09 12.28 -13.98
N LEU A 106 6.42 12.21 -13.85
CA LEU A 106 7.05 11.48 -12.75
C LEU A 106 6.83 12.12 -11.38
N MET A 107 6.66 13.45 -11.32
CA MET A 107 6.46 14.16 -10.06
C MET A 107 5.16 13.73 -9.39
N ASP A 108 4.05 13.69 -10.14
CA ASP A 108 2.75 13.29 -9.61
C ASP A 108 2.68 11.79 -9.29
N ALA A 109 3.42 10.96 -10.03
CA ALA A 109 3.49 9.51 -9.81
C ALA A 109 4.48 9.11 -8.70
N SER A 110 5.37 10.01 -8.27
CA SER A 110 6.52 9.70 -7.41
C SER A 110 6.13 9.01 -6.11
N HIS A 111 5.17 9.56 -5.36
CA HIS A 111 4.69 8.98 -4.11
C HIS A 111 4.15 7.56 -4.29
N ALA A 112 3.33 7.33 -5.32
CA ALA A 112 2.79 6.01 -5.59
C ALA A 112 3.89 5.01 -5.97
N ILE A 113 4.91 5.45 -6.73
CA ILE A 113 6.04 4.61 -7.11
C ILE A 113 6.92 4.29 -5.89
N GLU A 114 7.23 5.28 -5.05
CA GLU A 114 8.05 5.10 -3.85
C GLU A 114 7.39 4.11 -2.89
N ASP A 115 6.10 4.28 -2.60
CA ASP A 115 5.37 3.37 -1.71
C ASP A 115 5.27 1.97 -2.33
N ALA A 116 5.02 1.85 -3.63
CA ALA A 116 4.98 0.55 -4.31
C ALA A 116 6.32 -0.20 -4.19
N VAL A 117 7.44 0.51 -4.33
CA VAL A 117 8.80 -0.05 -4.15
C VAL A 117 9.01 -0.48 -2.70
N VAL A 118 8.57 0.32 -1.73
CA VAL A 118 8.64 -0.03 -0.30
C VAL A 118 7.85 -1.30 -0.01
N PHE A 119 6.60 -1.41 -0.47
CA PHE A 119 5.78 -2.61 -0.28
C PHE A 119 6.34 -3.83 -1.00
N ALA A 120 6.88 -3.66 -2.21
CA ALA A 120 7.57 -4.73 -2.92
C ALA A 120 8.79 -5.22 -2.13
N GLY A 121 9.59 -4.32 -1.55
CA GLY A 121 10.70 -4.67 -0.66
C GLY A 121 10.23 -5.40 0.60
N LEU A 122 9.18 -4.90 1.25
CA LEU A 122 8.58 -5.50 2.45
C LEU A 122 8.07 -6.92 2.19
N LEU A 123 7.56 -7.21 0.99
CA LEU A 123 7.14 -8.56 0.59
C LEU A 123 8.26 -9.61 0.79
N PHE A 124 9.50 -9.24 0.45
CA PHE A 124 10.68 -10.10 0.61
C PHE A 124 11.26 -10.07 2.03
N VAL A 125 11.28 -8.91 2.68
CA VAL A 125 11.81 -8.78 4.05
C VAL A 125 10.92 -9.50 5.07
N GLY A 126 9.61 -9.48 4.84
CA GLY A 126 8.61 -10.12 5.70
C GLY A 126 8.24 -9.29 6.94
N PRO A 127 7.34 -9.83 7.77
CA PRO A 127 6.61 -9.04 8.77
C PRO A 127 7.37 -8.65 10.06
N GLY A 128 8.57 -9.21 10.29
CA GLY A 128 9.35 -9.00 11.51
C GLY A 128 8.89 -9.83 12.72
N ARG A 129 9.59 -9.67 13.86
CA ARG A 129 9.31 -10.45 15.09
C ARG A 129 8.00 -10.10 15.80
N PHE A 130 7.54 -8.87 15.69
CA PHE A 130 6.37 -8.35 16.41
C PHE A 130 5.06 -8.52 15.62
N SER A 131 5.00 -9.48 14.69
CA SER A 131 3.84 -9.72 13.84
C SER A 131 2.92 -10.78 14.42
N VAL A 132 1.62 -10.62 14.23
CA VAL A 132 0.64 -11.65 14.59
C VAL A 132 0.75 -12.88 13.67
N ASP A 133 1.24 -12.73 12.44
CA ASP A 133 1.57 -13.85 11.52
C ASP A 133 2.68 -14.78 12.03
N LYS A 134 3.44 -14.39 13.08
CA LYS A 134 4.50 -15.26 13.60
C LYS A 134 3.94 -16.35 14.51
N LYS A 135 3.96 -17.57 14.00
CA LYS A 135 4.41 -18.74 14.77
C LYS A 135 5.92 -18.90 14.62
#